data_AF-A0A5N6JPK1-F1
#
_entry.id   AF-A0A5N6JPK1-F1
#
_cell.length_a   1.000
_cell.length_b   1.000
_cell.length_c   1.000
_cell.angle_alpha   90.00
_cell.angle_beta   90.00
_cell.angle_gamma   90.00
#
_symmetry.space_group_name_H-M   'P 1'
#
loop_
_entity.id
_entity.type
_entity.pdbx_description
1 polymer ?
#
loop_
_entity_poly.entity_id
_entity_poly.type
_entity_poly.pdbx_seq_one_letter_code
_entity_poly.pdbx_strand_id
1 'polypeptide(L)'
;MSPSTNASVSTSLIEEKKPQHLDMHGNVFELPNYTMKEIYDAIPAHCFKPSIIRSMAYVVRDYFYVSALVYLALTYIPMIPNQYLRFAAWIAYTTVQGFVFTGIWILAHECGHGAFSKNKKLNWTMGLIMHSFLLVPFHSWRLSHSQHHKATGNMDKDTAFVPHTREGWVKRNFGEKASANMIEFAELAEDSPIYSLYHAFVHQLFGWPGYLIANLTGQDYDGAKGLRISHFYFGEDSVFYKKHELPLIALSDVGVAVMIAALIWAGQAFGSFNVIVLWGVPWLWVNNWIVAITFLQHTDATMPHYNNNTWNFARGATATIDRDLGFIDTHLFHDIIGTHVCHHLVSTIPFYHAGEASQHIKKVMGQHYKADVKTPFWTAFWRNQRTCKFVEESEGMEGSGVFMYRNLYKREGEVHAKDLTNGQADIAKESGKSTASKAAPVGSMATAMSTSRNINAGRRLSQSVQERAKAGLPLLAEVLAE
;
A
#
# COMPACT_ATOMS: atom_id res chain seq x y z
N MET A 1 -56.90 -51.75 -22.87
CA MET A 1 -55.42 -51.76 -22.78
C MET A 1 -54.94 -50.33 -22.70
N SER A 2 -54.60 -49.85 -21.50
CA SER A 2 -53.75 -48.69 -21.24
C SER A 2 -53.22 -48.86 -19.80
N PRO A 3 -51.91 -49.06 -19.58
CA PRO A 3 -51.36 -49.15 -18.24
C PRO A 3 -51.07 -47.76 -17.68
N SER A 4 -51.41 -47.56 -16.41
CA SER A 4 -51.02 -46.38 -15.62
C SER A 4 -49.51 -46.41 -15.37
N THR A 5 -48.79 -45.45 -15.93
CA THR A 5 -47.37 -45.20 -15.64
C THR A 5 -47.23 -44.47 -14.30
N ASN A 6 -46.73 -45.17 -13.28
CA ASN A 6 -46.17 -44.53 -12.08
C ASN A 6 -44.86 -43.83 -12.47
N ALA A 7 -44.88 -42.50 -12.50
CA ALA A 7 -43.66 -41.70 -12.58
C ALA A 7 -42.96 -41.72 -11.21
N SER A 8 -41.84 -42.42 -11.13
CA SER A 8 -40.90 -42.29 -10.03
C SER A 8 -40.26 -40.91 -10.08
N VAL A 9 -40.58 -40.06 -9.11
CA VAL A 9 -39.86 -38.80 -8.88
C VAL A 9 -38.44 -39.18 -8.44
N SER A 10 -37.45 -38.95 -9.30
CA SER A 10 -36.05 -39.03 -8.91
C SER A 10 -35.72 -37.83 -8.03
N THR A 11 -35.64 -38.05 -6.72
CA THR A 11 -35.08 -37.09 -5.79
C THR A 11 -33.60 -36.90 -6.15
N SER A 12 -33.29 -35.85 -6.92
CA SER A 12 -31.92 -35.40 -7.07
C SER A 12 -31.46 -34.94 -5.69
N LEU A 13 -30.64 -35.76 -5.03
CA LEU A 13 -29.91 -35.37 -3.84
C LEU A 13 -29.12 -34.12 -4.21
N ILE A 14 -29.54 -32.98 -3.67
CA ILE A 14 -28.73 -31.76 -3.67
C ILE A 14 -27.52 -32.13 -2.81
N GLU A 15 -26.39 -32.39 -3.46
CA GLU A 15 -25.12 -32.58 -2.77
C GLU A 15 -24.83 -31.27 -2.03
N GLU A 16 -24.98 -31.26 -0.70
CA GLU A 16 -24.57 -30.13 0.13
C GLU A 16 -23.08 -29.90 -0.10
N LYS A 17 -22.74 -28.88 -0.90
CA LYS A 17 -21.36 -28.46 -1.08
C LYS A 17 -20.81 -28.09 0.28
N LYS A 18 -19.80 -28.83 0.72
CA LYS A 18 -19.05 -28.50 1.95
C LYS A 18 -18.56 -27.04 1.86
N PRO A 19 -18.59 -26.29 2.97
CA PRO A 19 -18.03 -24.96 3.02
C PRO A 19 -16.56 -24.95 2.56
N GLN A 20 -16.18 -23.93 1.80
CA GLN A 20 -14.85 -23.78 1.22
C GLN A 20 -14.36 -22.34 1.42
N HIS A 21 -13.05 -22.16 1.50
CA HIS A 21 -12.48 -20.82 1.39
C HIS A 21 -12.59 -20.36 -0.05
N LEU A 22 -13.26 -19.24 -0.28
CA LEU A 22 -13.41 -18.65 -1.60
C LEU A 22 -12.67 -17.32 -1.65
N ASP A 23 -11.84 -17.14 -2.66
CA ASP A 23 -11.33 -15.82 -3.01
C ASP A 23 -12.48 -14.92 -3.51
N MET A 24 -12.20 -13.63 -3.73
CA MET A 24 -13.23 -12.69 -4.17
C MET A 24 -13.81 -13.01 -5.55
N HIS A 25 -13.13 -13.80 -6.38
CA HIS A 25 -13.60 -14.21 -7.70
C HIS A 25 -14.35 -15.55 -7.68
N GLY A 26 -14.54 -16.15 -6.50
CA GLY A 26 -15.24 -17.42 -6.32
C GLY A 26 -14.38 -18.65 -6.57
N ASN A 27 -13.06 -18.48 -6.72
CA ASN A 27 -12.16 -19.63 -6.82
C ASN A 27 -11.93 -20.23 -5.42
N VAL A 28 -11.87 -21.55 -5.37
CA VAL A 28 -11.53 -22.27 -4.14
C VAL A 28 -10.07 -22.00 -3.79
N PHE A 29 -9.85 -21.55 -2.55
CA PHE A 29 -8.54 -21.39 -1.98
C PHE A 29 -8.22 -22.56 -1.05
N GLU A 30 -7.11 -23.22 -1.29
CA GLU A 30 -6.58 -24.27 -0.42
C GLU A 30 -5.39 -23.71 0.36
N LEU A 31 -5.24 -24.14 1.62
CA LEU A 31 -4.09 -23.73 2.40
C LEU A 31 -2.83 -24.40 1.85
N PRO A 32 -1.75 -23.61 1.59
CA PRO A 32 -0.48 -24.19 1.25
C PRO A 32 0.03 -25.14 2.34
N ASN A 33 0.59 -26.28 1.89
CA ASN A 33 1.16 -27.32 2.76
C ASN A 33 2.66 -27.57 2.51
N TYR A 34 3.29 -26.88 1.53
CA TYR A 34 4.73 -26.95 1.32
C TYR A 34 5.50 -26.30 2.49
N THR A 35 6.70 -26.82 2.71
CA THR A 35 7.65 -26.36 3.71
C THR A 35 8.65 -25.38 3.12
N MET A 36 9.23 -24.52 3.95
CA MET A 36 10.35 -23.69 3.49
C MET A 36 11.52 -24.54 2.99
N LYS A 37 11.76 -25.72 3.56
CA LYS A 37 12.84 -26.60 3.10
C LYS A 37 12.67 -26.98 1.62
N GLU A 38 11.46 -27.35 1.20
CA GLU A 38 11.19 -27.68 -0.21
C GLU A 38 11.42 -26.48 -1.14
N ILE A 39 11.08 -25.27 -0.69
CA ILE A 39 11.35 -24.02 -1.41
C ILE A 39 12.87 -23.81 -1.56
N TYR A 40 13.63 -23.90 -0.48
CA TYR A 40 15.09 -23.70 -0.51
C TYR A 40 15.80 -24.77 -1.36
N ASP A 41 15.40 -26.03 -1.24
CA ASP A 41 16.02 -27.15 -1.97
C ASP A 41 15.79 -27.09 -3.48
N ALA A 42 14.71 -26.44 -3.93
CA ALA A 42 14.40 -26.29 -5.34
C ALA A 42 15.27 -25.25 -6.05
N ILE A 43 15.81 -24.27 -5.31
CA ILE A 43 16.52 -23.12 -5.88
C ILE A 43 18.01 -23.48 -6.12
N PRO A 44 18.56 -23.18 -7.31
CA PRO A 44 19.97 -23.41 -7.58
C PRO A 44 20.92 -22.69 -6.60
N ALA A 45 21.96 -23.39 -6.14
CA ALA A 45 22.87 -22.89 -5.12
C ALA A 45 23.62 -21.59 -5.50
N HIS A 46 23.77 -21.29 -6.79
CA HIS A 46 24.39 -20.03 -7.24
C HIS A 46 23.47 -18.82 -7.07
N CYS A 47 22.14 -19.00 -7.06
CA CYS A 47 21.20 -17.90 -6.84
C CYS A 47 21.40 -17.23 -5.47
N PHE A 48 21.91 -17.97 -4.48
CA PHE A 48 22.20 -17.46 -3.13
C PHE A 48 23.56 -16.73 -3.00
N LYS A 49 24.28 -16.51 -4.11
CA LYS A 49 25.65 -15.95 -4.08
C LYS A 49 25.67 -14.52 -4.64
N PRO A 50 25.60 -13.48 -3.77
CA PRO A 50 25.77 -12.12 -4.22
C PRO A 50 27.19 -11.85 -4.73
N SER A 51 27.29 -11.07 -5.80
CA SER A 51 28.51 -10.49 -6.34
C SER A 51 28.58 -9.00 -5.99
N ILE A 52 29.57 -8.63 -5.18
CA ILE A 52 29.81 -7.22 -4.80
C ILE A 52 30.03 -6.35 -6.04
N ILE A 53 30.81 -6.84 -7.01
CA ILE A 53 31.10 -6.10 -8.24
C ILE A 53 29.81 -5.84 -9.01
N ARG A 54 28.95 -6.85 -9.15
CA ARG A 54 27.67 -6.70 -9.86
C ARG A 54 26.76 -5.73 -9.13
N SER A 55 26.56 -5.90 -7.83
CA SER A 55 25.71 -5.02 -7.01
C SER A 55 26.20 -3.57 -7.05
N MET A 56 27.51 -3.32 -6.91
CA MET A 56 28.08 -1.97 -7.00
C MET A 56 27.99 -1.40 -8.42
N ALA A 57 28.08 -2.22 -9.48
CA ALA A 57 27.89 -1.75 -10.85
C ALA A 57 26.48 -1.19 -11.06
N TYR A 58 25.44 -1.78 -10.45
CA TYR A 58 24.09 -1.23 -10.48
C TYR A 58 23.99 0.10 -9.72
N VAL A 59 24.67 0.25 -8.58
CA VAL A 59 24.73 1.55 -7.88
C VAL A 59 25.37 2.61 -8.77
N VAL A 60 26.52 2.32 -9.38
CA VAL A 60 27.21 3.25 -10.28
C VAL A 60 26.35 3.59 -11.49
N ARG A 61 25.68 2.59 -12.09
CA ARG A 61 24.75 2.78 -13.21
C ARG A 61 23.61 3.73 -12.84
N ASP A 62 22.96 3.50 -11.70
CA ASP A 62 21.78 4.28 -11.32
C ASP A 62 22.16 5.72 -11.00
N TYR A 63 23.26 5.96 -10.28
CA TYR A 63 23.77 7.33 -10.06
C TYR A 63 24.30 7.99 -11.35
N PHE A 64 24.86 7.21 -12.29
CA PHE A 64 25.18 7.74 -13.61
C PHE A 64 23.91 8.20 -14.35
N TYR A 65 22.82 7.44 -14.29
CA TYR A 65 21.54 7.88 -14.86
C TYR A 65 21.00 9.14 -14.19
N VAL A 66 21.10 9.25 -12.86
CA VAL A 66 20.76 10.50 -12.15
C VAL A 66 21.54 11.68 -12.71
N SER A 67 22.87 11.59 -12.75
CA SER A 67 23.72 12.68 -13.23
C SER A 67 23.48 13.01 -14.71
N ALA A 68 23.33 11.99 -15.55
CA ALA A 68 23.08 12.17 -16.98
C ALA A 68 21.73 12.86 -17.24
N LEU A 69 20.65 12.42 -16.57
CA LEU A 69 19.33 13.02 -16.73
C LEU A 69 19.32 14.48 -16.25
N VAL A 70 19.91 14.78 -15.10
CA VAL A 70 20.05 16.16 -14.60
C VAL A 70 20.83 17.03 -15.60
N TYR A 71 21.96 16.54 -16.09
CA TYR A 71 22.78 17.25 -17.07
C TYR A 71 22.00 17.54 -18.36
N LEU A 72 21.35 16.52 -18.93
CA LEU A 72 20.56 16.65 -20.15
C LEU A 72 19.38 17.62 -19.95
N ALA A 73 18.69 17.52 -18.81
CA ALA A 73 17.56 18.38 -18.49
C ALA A 73 17.97 19.85 -18.40
N LEU A 74 19.02 20.16 -17.64
CA LEU A 74 19.53 21.52 -17.49
C LEU A 74 20.11 22.09 -18.79
N THR A 75 20.73 21.25 -19.62
CA THR A 75 21.35 21.69 -20.88
C THR A 75 20.30 21.96 -21.96
N TYR A 76 19.36 21.03 -22.17
CA TYR A 76 18.55 21.01 -23.39
C TYR A 76 17.09 21.45 -23.19
N ILE A 77 16.47 21.22 -22.03
CA ILE A 77 15.06 21.61 -21.83
C ILE A 77 14.88 23.13 -21.95
N PRO A 78 15.74 23.99 -21.35
CA PRO A 78 15.62 25.44 -21.51
C PRO A 78 15.73 25.92 -22.96
N MET A 79 16.42 25.17 -23.83
CA MET A 79 16.59 25.51 -25.25
C MET A 79 15.32 25.30 -26.08
N ILE A 80 14.30 24.59 -25.56
CA ILE A 80 13.04 24.34 -26.27
C ILE A 80 12.23 25.66 -26.36
N PRO A 81 12.00 26.25 -27.55
CA PRO A 81 11.37 27.58 -27.65
C PRO A 81 9.90 27.58 -27.22
N ASN A 82 9.16 26.51 -27.54
CA ASN A 82 7.75 26.39 -27.21
C ASN A 82 7.56 26.07 -25.71
N GLN A 83 6.86 26.95 -24.99
CA GLN A 83 6.64 26.82 -23.54
C GLN A 83 5.88 25.55 -23.13
N TYR A 84 4.92 25.08 -23.93
CA TYR A 84 4.14 23.88 -23.61
C TYR A 84 4.98 22.62 -23.79
N LEU A 85 5.80 22.56 -24.86
CA LEU A 85 6.75 21.47 -25.06
C LEU A 85 7.84 21.47 -23.98
N ARG A 86 8.31 22.65 -23.55
CA ARG A 86 9.26 22.78 -22.44
C ARG A 86 8.68 22.26 -21.14
N PHE A 87 7.43 22.62 -20.84
CA PHE A 87 6.72 22.12 -19.67
C PHE A 87 6.52 20.60 -19.71
N ALA A 88 6.10 20.06 -20.86
CA ALA A 88 5.98 18.62 -21.06
C ALA A 88 7.33 17.89 -20.91
N ALA A 89 8.43 18.48 -21.39
CA ALA A 89 9.77 17.94 -21.22
C ALA A 89 10.21 17.92 -19.75
N TRP A 90 9.87 18.94 -18.96
CA TRP A 90 10.10 18.93 -17.51
C TRP A 90 9.30 17.84 -16.81
N ILE A 91 8.03 17.64 -17.16
CA ILE A 91 7.23 16.52 -16.63
C ILE A 91 7.92 15.19 -16.95
N ALA A 92 8.27 14.97 -18.22
CA ALA A 92 8.94 13.75 -18.65
C ALA A 92 10.26 13.52 -17.89
N TYR A 93 11.09 14.55 -17.72
CA TYR A 93 12.29 14.48 -16.89
C TYR A 93 11.96 14.04 -15.47
N THR A 94 11.02 14.71 -14.79
CA THR A 94 10.73 14.41 -13.38
C THR A 94 10.21 12.99 -13.18
N THR A 95 9.39 12.49 -14.12
CA THR A 95 8.87 11.12 -14.10
C THR A 95 9.98 10.10 -14.29
N VAL A 96 10.84 10.27 -15.31
CA VAL A 96 11.94 9.33 -15.58
C VAL A 96 12.99 9.37 -14.47
N GLN A 97 13.32 10.56 -13.96
CA GLN A 97 14.21 10.74 -12.81
C GLN A 97 13.65 10.06 -11.56
N GLY A 98 12.33 10.14 -11.37
CA GLY A 98 11.60 9.43 -10.32
C GLY A 98 11.78 7.92 -10.42
N PHE A 99 11.72 7.34 -11.63
CA PHE A 99 11.97 5.91 -11.80
C PHE A 99 13.39 5.50 -11.38
N VAL A 100 14.40 6.29 -11.77
CA VAL A 100 15.79 6.03 -11.38
C VAL A 100 15.96 6.12 -9.87
N PHE A 101 15.34 7.11 -9.22
CA PHE A 101 15.38 7.20 -7.75
C PHE A 101 14.69 6.02 -7.07
N THR A 102 13.57 5.52 -7.61
CA THR A 102 12.94 4.29 -7.12
C THR A 102 13.88 3.09 -7.25
N GLY A 103 14.64 2.98 -8.35
CA GLY A 103 15.71 1.97 -8.49
C GLY A 103 16.76 2.05 -7.38
N ILE A 104 17.23 3.27 -7.05
CA ILE A 104 18.16 3.50 -5.93
C ILE A 104 17.55 3.08 -4.59
N TRP A 105 16.25 3.39 -4.38
CA TRP A 105 15.54 2.96 -3.19
C TRP A 105 15.52 1.43 -3.06
N ILE A 106 15.30 0.72 -4.17
CA ILE A 106 15.25 -0.74 -4.23
C ILE A 106 16.64 -1.34 -3.96
N LEU A 107 17.72 -0.77 -4.49
CA LEU A 107 19.09 -1.22 -4.16
C LEU A 107 19.40 -1.08 -2.66
N ALA A 108 18.93 -0.01 -2.02
CA ALA A 108 19.06 0.16 -0.57
C ALA A 108 18.18 -0.83 0.21
N HIS A 109 17.00 -1.15 -0.30
CA HIS A 109 16.17 -2.23 0.21
C HIS A 109 16.90 -3.59 0.16
N GLU A 110 17.57 -3.92 -0.95
CA GLU A 110 18.39 -5.14 -1.08
C GLU A 110 19.55 -5.18 -0.07
N CYS A 111 20.12 -4.01 0.27
CA CYS A 111 21.07 -3.91 1.37
C CYS A 111 20.43 -4.25 2.73
N GLY A 112 19.18 -3.85 2.95
CA GLY A 112 18.40 -4.16 4.17
C GLY A 112 18.26 -5.67 4.42
N HIS A 113 18.06 -6.45 3.35
CA HIS A 113 17.95 -7.91 3.40
C HIS A 113 19.30 -8.64 3.39
N GLY A 114 20.37 -7.96 2.99
CA GLY A 114 21.67 -8.57 2.79
C GLY A 114 21.81 -9.32 1.46
N ALA A 115 20.87 -9.10 0.54
CA ALA A 115 20.93 -9.59 -0.85
C ALA A 115 22.00 -8.86 -1.67
N PHE A 116 22.35 -7.63 -1.28
CA PHE A 116 23.37 -6.84 -1.98
C PHE A 116 24.79 -7.42 -1.83
N SER A 117 25.16 -7.94 -0.66
CA SER A 117 26.46 -8.54 -0.34
C SER A 117 26.41 -9.43 0.90
N LYS A 118 27.33 -10.40 1.03
CA LYS A 118 27.50 -11.16 2.29
C LYS A 118 28.09 -10.31 3.43
N ASN A 119 28.70 -9.16 3.11
CA ASN A 119 29.27 -8.27 4.12
C ASN A 119 28.20 -7.32 4.68
N LYS A 120 27.76 -7.58 5.92
CA LYS A 120 26.76 -6.77 6.62
C LYS A 120 27.13 -5.29 6.72
N LYS A 121 28.41 -4.97 7.00
CA LYS A 121 28.86 -3.57 7.11
C LYS A 121 28.72 -2.85 5.78
N LEU A 122 29.13 -3.49 4.68
CA LEU A 122 28.99 -2.92 3.34
C LEU A 122 27.52 -2.63 3.02
N ASN A 123 26.63 -3.60 3.25
CA ASN A 123 25.20 -3.41 3.06
C ASN A 123 24.69 -2.23 3.88
N TRP A 124 25.05 -2.17 5.16
CA TRP A 124 24.57 -1.12 6.05
C TRP A 124 25.04 0.26 5.63
N THR A 125 26.30 0.39 5.22
CA THR A 125 26.85 1.65 4.72
C THR A 125 26.18 2.08 3.41
N MET A 126 26.08 1.18 2.43
CA MET A 126 25.48 1.51 1.13
C MET A 126 23.99 1.81 1.24
N GLY A 127 23.26 1.01 2.04
CA GLY A 127 21.85 1.24 2.34
C GLY A 127 21.63 2.59 3.01
N LEU A 128 22.45 2.92 4.04
CA LEU A 128 22.37 4.23 4.70
C LEU A 128 22.59 5.38 3.73
N ILE A 129 23.60 5.32 2.85
CA ILE A 129 23.87 6.37 1.86
C ILE A 129 22.69 6.56 0.90
N MET A 130 22.25 5.46 0.27
CA MET A 130 21.21 5.50 -0.77
C MET A 130 19.82 5.88 -0.22
N HIS A 131 19.43 5.36 0.94
CA HIS A 131 18.17 5.75 1.57
C HIS A 131 18.22 7.16 2.18
N SER A 132 19.35 7.59 2.73
CA SER A 132 19.49 8.99 3.21
C SER A 132 19.34 9.97 2.05
N PHE A 133 19.90 9.67 0.88
CA PHE A 133 19.70 10.45 -0.35
C PHE A 133 18.22 10.58 -0.74
N LEU A 134 17.34 9.70 -0.28
CA LEU A 134 15.90 9.69 -0.53
C LEU A 134 15.07 10.02 0.72
N LEU A 135 15.70 10.58 1.76
CA LEU A 135 15.06 10.92 3.04
C LEU A 135 14.37 9.74 3.73
N VAL A 136 14.92 8.54 3.58
CA VAL A 136 14.44 7.32 4.24
C VAL A 136 15.40 6.95 5.38
N PRO A 137 14.91 6.76 6.62
CA PRO A 137 15.77 6.34 7.73
C PRO A 137 16.11 4.85 7.60
N PHE A 138 17.23 4.53 6.95
CA PHE A 138 17.61 3.17 6.53
C PHE A 138 17.50 2.11 7.62
N HIS A 139 18.11 2.33 8.79
CA HIS A 139 18.10 1.31 9.84
C HIS A 139 16.73 1.17 10.51
N SER A 140 16.00 2.26 10.65
CA SER A 140 14.63 2.25 11.13
C SER A 140 13.72 1.43 10.23
N TRP A 141 13.77 1.74 8.93
CA TRP A 141 12.95 1.08 7.94
C TRP A 141 13.36 -0.39 7.74
N ARG A 142 14.67 -0.72 7.63
CA ARG A 142 15.08 -2.12 7.41
C ARG A 142 14.67 -3.04 8.58
N LEU A 143 14.62 -2.50 9.80
CA LEU A 143 14.26 -3.27 11.00
C LEU A 143 12.75 -3.55 11.03
N SER A 144 11.92 -2.52 10.82
CA SER A 144 10.46 -2.68 10.74
C SER A 144 10.06 -3.51 9.51
N HIS A 145 10.74 -3.34 8.38
CA HIS A 145 10.54 -4.15 7.19
C HIS A 145 10.98 -5.61 7.39
N SER A 146 12.05 -5.88 8.14
CA SER A 146 12.40 -7.25 8.52
C SER A 146 11.33 -7.91 9.40
N GLN A 147 10.58 -7.13 10.19
CA GLN A 147 9.44 -7.63 10.97
C GLN A 147 8.26 -7.94 10.05
N HIS A 148 7.98 -7.09 9.06
CA HIS A 148 6.98 -7.35 8.01
C HIS A 148 7.24 -8.73 7.38
N HIS A 149 8.42 -8.96 6.82
CA HIS A 149 8.79 -10.25 6.21
C HIS A 149 8.62 -11.47 7.12
N LYS A 150 8.74 -11.30 8.45
CA LYS A 150 8.56 -12.39 9.42
C LYS A 150 7.10 -12.65 9.77
N ALA A 151 6.21 -11.72 9.45
CA ALA A 151 4.81 -11.74 9.86
C ALA A 151 3.83 -11.47 8.70
N THR A 152 4.30 -11.36 7.45
CA THR A 152 3.49 -10.98 6.30
C THR A 152 2.19 -11.79 6.22
N GLY A 153 1.07 -11.12 5.98
CA GLY A 153 -0.25 -11.74 5.88
C GLY A 153 -0.84 -12.21 7.21
N ASN A 154 -0.18 -11.96 8.36
CA ASN A 154 -0.76 -12.15 9.68
C ASN A 154 -1.59 -10.92 10.06
N MET A 155 -2.85 -11.13 10.44
CA MET A 155 -3.79 -10.05 10.78
C MET A 155 -3.40 -9.22 12.01
N ASP A 156 -2.59 -9.79 12.91
CA ASP A 156 -2.25 -9.15 14.19
C ASP A 156 -0.81 -8.64 14.22
N LYS A 157 0.10 -9.27 13.45
CA LYS A 157 1.56 -9.09 13.61
C LYS A 157 2.25 -8.44 12.43
N ASP A 158 1.59 -8.36 11.28
CA ASP A 158 2.19 -7.75 10.10
C ASP A 158 2.38 -6.23 10.33
N THR A 159 3.55 -5.71 9.97
CA THR A 159 3.91 -4.31 10.19
C THR A 159 3.59 -3.41 9.00
N ALA A 160 3.05 -3.95 7.91
CA ALA A 160 2.64 -3.18 6.74
C ALA A 160 1.47 -3.81 5.99
N PHE A 161 0.59 -2.98 5.44
CA PHE A 161 -0.59 -3.35 4.64
C PHE A 161 -1.55 -4.34 5.31
N VAL A 162 -1.70 -4.28 6.64
CA VAL A 162 -2.71 -5.07 7.36
C VAL A 162 -4.10 -4.62 6.91
N PRO A 163 -4.93 -5.50 6.30
CA PRO A 163 -6.27 -5.12 5.92
C PRO A 163 -7.16 -4.99 7.15
N HIS A 164 -8.19 -4.17 7.05
CA HIS A 164 -9.21 -4.11 8.07
C HIS A 164 -10.12 -5.33 8.01
N THR A 165 -10.56 -5.83 9.17
CA THR A 165 -11.76 -6.67 9.24
C THR A 165 -12.99 -5.86 8.83
N ARG A 166 -14.10 -6.52 8.48
CA ARG A 166 -15.37 -5.80 8.17
C ARG A 166 -15.71 -4.77 9.25
N GLU A 167 -15.70 -5.16 10.51
CA GLU A 167 -16.03 -4.28 11.62
C GLU A 167 -15.07 -3.09 11.73
N GLY A 168 -13.75 -3.34 11.64
CA GLY A 168 -12.74 -2.29 11.68
C GLY A 168 -12.88 -1.29 10.53
N TRP A 169 -13.19 -1.80 9.34
CA TRP A 169 -13.42 -0.98 8.16
C TRP A 169 -14.66 -0.10 8.29
N VAL A 170 -15.77 -0.65 8.81
CA VAL A 170 -17.01 0.10 9.04
C VAL A 170 -16.80 1.21 10.07
N LYS A 171 -16.16 0.91 11.21
CA LYS A 171 -15.87 1.92 12.25
C LYS A 171 -14.97 3.04 11.76
N ARG A 172 -13.96 2.70 10.93
CA ARG A 172 -13.03 3.69 10.37
C ARG A 172 -13.73 4.68 9.42
N ASN A 173 -14.61 4.19 8.54
CA ASN A 173 -15.22 5.02 7.50
C ASN A 173 -16.52 5.72 7.96
N PHE A 174 -17.26 5.13 8.89
CA PHE A 174 -18.58 5.62 9.34
C PHE A 174 -18.64 6.00 10.82
N GLY A 175 -17.52 5.85 11.55
CA GLY A 175 -17.37 6.23 12.97
C GLY A 175 -17.61 5.07 13.94
N GLU A 176 -17.14 5.25 15.18
CA GLU A 176 -17.15 4.22 16.24
C GLU A 176 -18.54 3.65 16.59
N LYS A 177 -19.61 4.40 16.30
CA LYS A 177 -20.99 3.98 16.55
C LYS A 177 -21.58 3.16 15.39
N ALA A 178 -20.89 3.07 14.26
CA ALA A 178 -21.33 2.28 13.13
C ALA A 178 -21.14 0.78 13.42
N SER A 179 -22.12 -0.02 13.00
CA SER A 179 -22.11 -1.47 13.15
C SER A 179 -22.11 -2.13 11.78
N ALA A 180 -21.45 -3.29 11.66
CA ALA A 180 -21.42 -4.11 10.46
C ALA A 180 -22.82 -4.56 9.98
N ASN A 181 -23.84 -4.43 10.82
CA ASN A 181 -25.23 -4.79 10.52
C ASN A 181 -26.06 -3.59 10.00
N MET A 182 -25.49 -2.37 9.94
CA MET A 182 -26.22 -1.18 9.51
C MET A 182 -26.23 -1.09 7.97
N ILE A 183 -27.37 -1.47 7.39
CA ILE A 183 -27.62 -1.55 5.93
C ILE A 183 -27.45 -0.19 5.23
N GLU A 184 -27.78 0.93 5.89
CA GLU A 184 -27.91 2.23 5.24
C GLU A 184 -26.58 2.92 4.88
N PHE A 185 -25.43 2.50 5.44
CA PHE A 185 -24.14 3.15 5.12
C PHE A 185 -23.41 2.50 3.94
N ALA A 186 -23.68 1.23 3.65
CA ALA A 186 -23.07 0.48 2.57
C ALA A 186 -23.47 0.98 1.16
N GLU A 187 -24.68 1.56 1.04
CA GLU A 187 -25.21 2.03 -0.25
C GLU A 187 -24.92 3.53 -0.51
N LEU A 188 -24.66 4.34 0.53
CA LEU A 188 -24.81 5.79 0.45
C LEU A 188 -23.54 6.62 0.17
N ALA A 189 -22.34 6.04 0.09
CA ALA A 189 -21.15 6.89 -0.01
C ALA A 189 -19.96 6.43 -0.87
N GLU A 190 -20.03 5.35 -1.67
CA GLU A 190 -18.73 4.72 -1.97
C GLU A 190 -18.52 4.01 -3.33
N ASP A 191 -19.43 4.12 -4.29
CA ASP A 191 -19.13 3.75 -5.70
C ASP A 191 -18.91 4.96 -6.61
N SER A 192 -18.60 6.13 -6.02
CA SER A 192 -18.20 7.31 -6.79
C SER A 192 -16.74 7.18 -7.26
N PRO A 193 -16.47 7.18 -8.59
CA PRO A 193 -15.11 7.22 -9.10
C PRO A 193 -14.31 8.41 -8.54
N ILE A 194 -14.96 9.53 -8.25
CA ILE A 194 -14.30 10.72 -7.69
C ILE A 194 -13.79 10.46 -6.27
N TYR A 195 -14.58 9.76 -5.45
CA TYR A 195 -14.16 9.41 -4.08
C TYR A 195 -12.98 8.42 -4.10
N SER A 196 -13.05 7.41 -4.98
CA SER A 196 -11.94 6.46 -5.17
C SER A 196 -10.67 7.15 -5.69
N LEU A 197 -10.81 8.14 -6.59
CA LEU A 197 -9.69 8.97 -7.06
C LEU A 197 -9.09 9.83 -5.94
N TYR A 198 -9.92 10.43 -5.09
CA TYR A 198 -9.47 11.21 -3.95
C TYR A 198 -8.66 10.35 -2.97
N HIS A 199 -9.16 9.16 -2.61
CA HIS A 199 -8.43 8.22 -1.76
C HIS A 199 -7.12 7.75 -2.40
N ALA A 200 -7.14 7.41 -3.69
CA ALA A 200 -5.93 7.05 -4.42
C ALA A 200 -4.89 8.19 -4.37
N PHE A 201 -5.32 9.44 -4.57
CA PHE A 201 -4.45 10.60 -4.50
C PHE A 201 -3.85 10.80 -3.11
N VAL A 202 -4.68 10.77 -2.05
CA VAL A 202 -4.22 10.89 -0.66
C VAL A 202 -3.26 9.75 -0.30
N HIS A 203 -3.60 8.52 -0.68
CA HIS A 203 -2.78 7.34 -0.45
C HIS A 203 -1.41 7.46 -1.13
N GLN A 204 -1.35 7.87 -2.40
CA GLN A 204 -0.08 7.99 -3.11
C GLN A 204 0.78 9.16 -2.63
N LEU A 205 0.17 10.26 -2.18
CA LEU A 205 0.92 11.43 -1.72
C LEU A 205 1.40 11.30 -0.27
N PHE A 206 0.55 10.77 0.62
CA PHE A 206 0.79 10.75 2.06
C PHE A 206 0.99 9.37 2.66
N GLY A 207 0.78 8.28 1.91
CA GLY A 207 0.92 6.92 2.41
C GLY A 207 2.32 6.63 2.96
N TRP A 208 3.36 6.95 2.20
CA TRP A 208 4.74 6.72 2.62
C TRP A 208 5.19 7.61 3.81
N PRO A 209 5.04 8.95 3.76
CA PRO A 209 5.34 9.80 4.91
C PRO A 209 4.52 9.43 6.15
N GLY A 210 3.22 9.12 5.96
CA GLY A 210 2.33 8.69 7.03
C GLY A 210 2.73 7.36 7.66
N TYR A 211 3.22 6.40 6.86
CA TYR A 211 3.80 5.16 7.38
C TYR A 211 5.03 5.43 8.24
N LEU A 212 5.98 6.25 7.75
CA LEU A 212 7.21 6.55 8.48
C LEU A 212 6.93 7.29 9.81
N ILE A 213 6.01 8.26 9.80
CA ILE A 213 5.75 9.14 10.96
C ILE A 213 4.76 8.51 11.95
N ALA A 214 3.78 7.75 11.46
CA ALA A 214 2.61 7.38 12.24
C ALA A 214 2.10 5.94 12.00
N ASN A 215 2.86 5.07 11.32
CA ASN A 215 2.53 3.65 11.13
C ASN A 215 1.11 3.41 10.57
N LEU A 216 0.64 4.23 9.62
CA LEU A 216 -0.75 4.22 9.17
C LEU A 216 -1.28 2.89 8.58
N THR A 217 -0.40 1.97 8.22
CA THR A 217 -0.72 0.73 7.51
C THR A 217 -0.29 -0.55 8.22
N GLY A 218 0.36 -0.47 9.40
CA GLY A 218 0.82 -1.63 10.15
C GLY A 218 -0.19 -2.13 11.20
N GLN A 219 0.19 -3.17 11.94
CA GLN A 219 -0.57 -3.65 13.11
C GLN A 219 -0.86 -2.55 14.15
N ASP A 220 -1.89 -2.80 14.97
CA ASP A 220 -2.10 -2.06 16.20
C ASP A 220 -1.14 -2.56 17.28
N TYR A 221 -0.33 -1.66 17.83
CA TYR A 221 0.62 -1.97 18.89
C TYR A 221 -0.01 -1.72 20.26
N ASP A 222 -1.09 -2.44 20.56
CA ASP A 222 -1.88 -2.32 21.79
C ASP A 222 -2.26 -0.86 22.12
N GLY A 223 -2.64 -0.08 21.10
CA GLY A 223 -3.03 1.32 21.25
C GLY A 223 -1.87 2.31 21.45
N ALA A 224 -0.61 1.91 21.18
CA ALA A 224 0.52 2.84 21.17
C ALA A 224 0.32 3.98 20.15
N LYS A 225 0.69 5.20 20.53
CA LYS A 225 0.46 6.43 19.75
C LYS A 225 1.66 7.37 19.79
N GLY A 226 1.64 8.36 18.90
CA GLY A 226 2.64 9.41 18.86
C GLY A 226 4.01 8.89 18.44
N LEU A 227 5.06 9.35 19.11
CA LEU A 227 6.44 9.01 18.73
C LEU A 227 6.76 7.51 18.84
N ARG A 228 6.08 6.77 19.73
CA ARG A 228 6.32 5.34 19.95
C ARG A 228 6.09 4.47 18.70
N ILE A 229 5.31 4.97 17.74
CA ILE A 229 4.99 4.35 16.44
C ILE A 229 5.60 5.12 15.25
N SER A 230 6.65 5.92 15.50
CA SER A 230 7.41 6.63 14.47
C SER A 230 8.73 5.91 14.18
N HIS A 231 9.10 5.86 12.90
CA HIS A 231 10.39 5.31 12.45
C HIS A 231 11.57 6.23 12.78
N PHE A 232 11.32 7.48 13.19
CA PHE A 232 12.34 8.43 13.63
C PHE A 232 12.53 8.43 15.15
N TYR A 233 11.87 7.51 15.87
CA TYR A 233 11.90 7.47 17.32
C TYR A 233 12.89 6.43 17.85
N PHE A 234 13.90 6.91 18.57
CA PHE A 234 14.96 6.11 19.18
C PHE A 234 14.86 6.05 20.73
N GLY A 235 13.66 6.19 21.30
CA GLY A 235 13.40 5.96 22.72
C GLY A 235 13.27 4.46 23.07
N GLU A 236 13.54 4.10 24.33
CA GLU A 236 13.47 2.70 24.81
C GLU A 236 12.04 2.13 24.82
N ASP A 237 11.01 2.97 24.77
CA ASP A 237 9.59 2.63 24.69
C ASP A 237 9.04 2.60 23.25
N SER A 238 9.92 2.66 22.25
CA SER A 238 9.58 2.39 20.85
C SER A 238 9.01 0.99 20.69
N VAL A 239 7.95 0.84 19.88
CA VAL A 239 7.35 -0.47 19.60
C VAL A 239 8.10 -1.26 18.54
N PHE A 240 8.93 -0.58 17.74
CA PHE A 240 9.64 -1.21 16.62
C PHE A 240 11.00 -1.75 17.00
N TYR A 241 11.69 -1.12 17.96
CA TYR A 241 13.14 -1.29 18.13
C TYR A 241 13.52 -1.76 19.52
N LYS A 242 14.55 -2.60 19.59
CA LYS A 242 15.17 -3.02 20.85
C LYS A 242 16.21 -2.00 21.29
N LYS A 243 16.50 -1.93 22.59
CA LYS A 243 17.48 -1.01 23.19
C LYS A 243 18.85 -0.97 22.49
N HIS A 244 19.37 -2.13 22.06
CA HIS A 244 20.67 -2.22 21.38
C HIS A 244 20.63 -1.75 19.92
N GLU A 245 19.45 -1.55 19.33
CA GLU A 245 19.24 -1.09 17.95
C GLU A 245 19.12 0.43 17.88
N LEU A 246 18.75 1.10 18.98
CA LEU A 246 18.51 2.56 19.05
C LEU A 246 19.66 3.42 18.50
N PRO A 247 20.96 3.10 18.72
CA PRO A 247 22.05 3.87 18.12
C PRO A 247 22.03 3.87 16.57
N LEU A 248 21.52 2.80 15.95
CA LEU A 248 21.38 2.71 14.49
C LEU A 248 20.21 3.55 13.97
N ILE A 249 19.15 3.70 14.77
CA ILE A 249 18.01 4.58 14.48
C ILE A 249 18.50 6.03 14.45
N ALA A 250 19.19 6.46 15.50
CA ALA A 250 19.81 7.78 15.56
C ALA A 250 20.78 8.03 14.40
N LEU A 251 21.58 7.03 14.00
CA LEU A 251 22.47 7.14 12.83
C LEU A 251 21.69 7.37 11.53
N SER A 252 20.52 6.75 11.37
CA SER A 252 19.66 6.96 10.21
C SER A 252 19.06 8.35 10.18
N ASP A 253 18.61 8.83 11.35
CA ASP A 253 18.08 10.18 11.50
C ASP A 253 19.14 11.24 11.18
N VAL A 254 20.40 11.01 11.60
CA VAL A 254 21.54 11.84 11.19
C VAL A 254 21.73 11.83 9.67
N GLY A 255 21.65 10.66 9.02
CA GLY A 255 21.73 10.56 7.57
C GLY A 255 20.66 11.38 6.85
N VAL A 256 19.40 11.30 7.32
CA VAL A 256 18.29 12.11 6.81
C VAL A 256 18.54 13.60 7.07
N ALA A 257 18.97 13.99 8.26
CA ALA A 257 19.27 15.38 8.60
C ALA A 257 20.41 15.97 7.75
N VAL A 258 21.46 15.18 7.47
CA VAL A 258 22.55 15.56 6.57
C VAL A 258 22.04 15.79 5.16
N MET A 259 21.18 14.92 4.64
CA MET A 259 20.58 15.12 3.32
C MET A 259 19.69 16.37 3.27
N ILE A 260 18.87 16.61 4.30
CA ILE A 260 18.06 17.84 4.40
C ILE A 260 18.96 19.08 4.39
N ALA A 261 20.04 19.08 5.17
CA ALA A 261 21.00 20.18 5.18
C ALA A 261 21.66 20.39 3.80
N ALA A 262 22.01 19.30 3.10
CA ALA A 262 22.54 19.35 1.74
C ALA A 262 21.54 19.92 0.73
N LEU A 263 20.25 19.59 0.84
CA LEU A 263 19.19 20.15 0.00
C LEU A 263 18.96 21.64 0.28
N ILE A 264 18.98 22.06 1.54
CA ILE A 264 18.89 23.48 1.93
C ILE A 264 20.07 24.25 1.36
N TRP A 265 21.29 23.74 1.53
CA TRP A 265 22.50 24.35 0.96
C TRP A 265 22.44 24.41 -0.56
N ALA A 266 22.02 23.34 -1.22
CA ALA A 266 21.84 23.32 -2.68
C ALA A 266 20.78 24.33 -3.13
N GLY A 267 19.69 24.51 -2.36
CA GLY A 267 18.66 25.50 -2.64
C GLY A 267 19.19 26.93 -2.54
N GLN A 268 20.07 27.20 -1.57
CA GLN A 268 20.75 28.49 -1.44
C GLN A 268 21.77 28.73 -2.56
N ALA A 269 22.50 27.70 -2.99
CA ALA A 269 23.54 27.81 -4.00
C ALA A 269 23.00 27.86 -5.44
N PHE A 270 21.96 27.08 -5.75
CA PHE A 270 21.47 26.86 -7.12
C PHE A 270 20.01 27.29 -7.33
N GLY A 271 19.35 27.80 -6.29
CA GLY A 271 17.95 28.20 -6.30
C GLY A 271 17.00 27.08 -5.87
N SER A 272 16.16 27.35 -4.86
CA SER A 272 15.24 26.36 -4.28
C SER A 272 14.28 25.75 -5.30
N PHE A 273 13.80 26.53 -6.27
CA PHE A 273 12.92 26.00 -7.32
C PHE A 273 13.63 24.96 -8.21
N ASN A 274 14.91 25.17 -8.52
CA ASN A 274 15.70 24.21 -9.28
C ASN A 274 15.88 22.92 -8.49
N VAL A 275 16.19 22.98 -7.19
CA VAL A 275 16.31 21.78 -6.35
C VAL A 275 14.98 21.04 -6.23
N ILE A 276 13.86 21.76 -6.09
CA ILE A 276 12.53 21.17 -6.07
C ILE A 276 12.26 20.43 -7.38
N VAL A 277 12.50 21.03 -8.54
CA VAL A 277 12.25 20.37 -9.83
C VAL A 277 13.22 19.21 -10.09
N LEU A 278 14.51 19.38 -9.79
CA LEU A 278 15.55 18.41 -10.11
C LEU A 278 15.58 17.21 -9.17
N TRP A 279 15.24 17.40 -7.90
CA TRP A 279 15.30 16.36 -6.87
C TRP A 279 13.97 16.19 -6.13
N GLY A 280 13.31 17.28 -5.73
CA GLY A 280 12.08 17.22 -4.92
C GLY A 280 10.88 16.55 -5.60
N VAL A 281 10.56 16.91 -6.84
CA VAL A 281 9.48 16.29 -7.61
C VAL A 281 9.80 14.83 -7.98
N PRO A 282 11.02 14.50 -8.44
CA PRO A 282 11.45 13.10 -8.56
C PRO A 282 11.35 12.30 -7.26
N TRP A 283 11.68 12.90 -6.12
CA TRP A 283 11.52 12.27 -4.81
C TRP A 283 10.04 12.01 -4.46
N LEU A 284 9.12 12.89 -4.82
CA LEU A 284 7.68 12.62 -4.68
C LEU A 284 7.22 11.43 -5.54
N TRP A 285 7.82 11.24 -6.72
CA TRP A 285 7.58 10.03 -7.52
C TRP A 285 8.04 8.76 -6.80
N VAL A 286 9.15 8.79 -6.06
CA VAL A 286 9.59 7.66 -5.23
C VAL A 286 8.53 7.29 -4.20
N ASN A 287 7.97 8.27 -3.50
CA ASN A 287 6.90 8.04 -2.52
C ASN A 287 5.70 7.36 -3.16
N ASN A 288 5.26 7.85 -4.32
CA ASN A 288 4.19 7.22 -5.11
C ASN A 288 4.56 5.77 -5.49
N TRP A 289 5.75 5.53 -6.07
CA TRP A 289 6.10 4.20 -6.55
C TRP A 289 6.23 3.18 -5.43
N ILE A 290 6.83 3.55 -4.29
CA ILE A 290 6.93 2.64 -3.14
C ILE A 290 5.54 2.23 -2.68
N VAL A 291 4.63 3.19 -2.50
CA VAL A 291 3.26 2.92 -2.05
C VAL A 291 2.50 2.08 -3.08
N ALA A 292 2.56 2.43 -4.37
CA ALA A 292 1.84 1.72 -5.42
C ALA A 292 2.35 0.27 -5.60
N ILE A 293 3.67 0.08 -5.61
CA ILE A 293 4.32 -1.22 -5.78
C ILE A 293 3.95 -2.13 -4.61
N THR A 294 4.22 -1.68 -3.38
CA THR A 294 3.95 -2.49 -2.18
C THR A 294 2.47 -2.78 -1.99
N PHE A 295 1.59 -1.80 -2.26
CA PHE A 295 0.14 -2.05 -2.27
C PHE A 295 -0.24 -3.17 -3.23
N LEU A 296 0.23 -3.12 -4.48
CA LEU A 296 -0.15 -4.12 -5.47
C LEU A 296 0.45 -5.51 -5.28
N GLN A 297 1.57 -5.56 -4.58
CA GLN A 297 2.28 -6.77 -4.18
C GLN A 297 1.59 -7.49 -3.00
N HIS A 298 0.91 -6.73 -2.13
CA HIS A 298 0.29 -7.24 -0.90
C HIS A 298 -1.24 -7.20 -0.90
N THR A 299 -1.86 -6.51 -1.85
CA THR A 299 -3.32 -6.37 -1.94
C THR A 299 -3.80 -6.86 -3.30
N ASP A 300 -4.51 -7.98 -3.29
CA ASP A 300 -5.24 -8.50 -4.44
C ASP A 300 -6.44 -9.34 -3.99
N ALA A 301 -7.49 -9.35 -4.80
CA ALA A 301 -8.72 -10.09 -4.62
C ALA A 301 -8.51 -11.60 -4.35
N THR A 302 -7.37 -12.14 -4.78
CA THR A 302 -6.98 -13.55 -4.62
C THR A 302 -6.10 -13.85 -3.40
N MET A 303 -5.70 -12.83 -2.63
CA MET A 303 -4.75 -13.00 -1.51
C MET A 303 -5.46 -13.37 -0.18
N PRO A 304 -4.97 -14.40 0.52
CA PRO A 304 -5.42 -14.75 1.87
C PRO A 304 -4.73 -13.89 2.93
N HIS A 305 -5.37 -13.79 4.09
CA HIS A 305 -4.78 -13.33 5.34
C HIS A 305 -5.10 -14.32 6.46
N TYR A 306 -4.29 -14.34 7.52
CA TYR A 306 -4.36 -15.39 8.53
C TYR A 306 -4.36 -14.85 9.95
N ASN A 307 -5.10 -15.52 10.84
CA ASN A 307 -4.91 -15.35 12.28
C ASN A 307 -3.67 -16.11 12.78
N ASN A 308 -3.32 -15.90 14.05
CA ASN A 308 -2.18 -16.56 14.69
C ASN A 308 -2.22 -18.09 14.71
N ASN A 309 -3.41 -18.72 14.68
CA ASN A 309 -3.54 -20.17 14.74
C ASN A 309 -3.27 -20.85 13.39
N THR A 310 -3.54 -20.14 12.30
CA THR A 310 -3.46 -20.66 10.94
C THR A 310 -2.21 -20.20 10.22
N TRP A 311 -1.67 -19.06 10.62
CA TRP A 311 -0.47 -18.49 10.07
C TRP A 311 0.76 -19.37 10.36
N ASN A 312 1.58 -19.55 9.34
CA ASN A 312 2.98 -19.95 9.48
C ASN A 312 3.79 -19.15 8.46
N PHE A 313 5.12 -19.19 8.58
CA PHE A 313 5.99 -18.39 7.70
C PHE A 313 5.78 -18.69 6.21
N ALA A 314 5.66 -19.96 5.81
CA ALA A 314 5.48 -20.32 4.42
C ALA A 314 4.16 -19.77 3.85
N ARG A 315 3.05 -19.88 4.59
CA ARG A 315 1.75 -19.33 4.19
C ARG A 315 1.81 -17.80 4.08
N GLY A 316 2.34 -17.14 5.11
CA GLY A 316 2.45 -15.68 5.16
C GLY A 316 3.33 -15.09 4.06
N ALA A 317 4.54 -15.64 3.86
CA ALA A 317 5.46 -15.20 2.81
C ALA A 317 4.87 -15.38 1.39
N THR A 318 3.93 -16.32 1.22
CA THR A 318 3.25 -16.54 -0.06
C THR A 318 1.91 -15.83 -0.20
N ALA A 319 1.50 -15.04 0.80
CA ALA A 319 0.36 -14.12 0.70
C ALA A 319 0.75 -12.84 -0.04
N THR A 320 1.41 -13.00 -1.18
CA THR A 320 1.93 -11.93 -2.04
C THR A 320 1.75 -12.31 -3.51
N ILE A 321 1.80 -11.32 -4.40
CA ILE A 321 1.56 -11.51 -5.83
C ILE A 321 2.60 -10.76 -6.66
N ASP A 322 3.12 -11.42 -7.69
CA ASP A 322 3.96 -10.76 -8.69
C ASP A 322 3.10 -9.94 -9.66
N ARG A 323 3.61 -8.78 -10.07
CA ARG A 323 3.02 -7.96 -11.14
C ARG A 323 4.03 -7.75 -12.27
N ASP A 324 3.61 -7.06 -13.32
CA ASP A 324 4.48 -6.68 -14.42
C ASP A 324 4.39 -5.17 -14.69
N LEU A 325 5.55 -4.52 -14.80
CA LEU A 325 5.70 -3.14 -15.28
C LEU A 325 6.68 -3.07 -16.47
N GLY A 326 6.90 -4.21 -17.14
CA GLY A 326 7.71 -4.38 -18.32
C GLY A 326 9.14 -3.89 -18.11
N PHE A 327 9.65 -3.16 -19.11
CA PHE A 327 11.03 -2.66 -19.10
C PHE A 327 11.36 -1.77 -17.88
N ILE A 328 10.38 -1.05 -17.35
CA ILE A 328 10.60 -0.21 -16.16
C ILE A 328 10.96 -1.11 -14.97
N ASP A 329 10.25 -2.23 -14.78
CA ASP A 329 10.57 -3.16 -13.71
C ASP A 329 11.95 -3.78 -13.90
N THR A 330 12.16 -4.43 -15.04
CA THR A 330 13.39 -5.20 -15.29
C THR A 330 14.65 -4.35 -15.33
N HIS A 331 14.59 -3.13 -15.89
CA HIS A 331 15.77 -2.29 -16.03
C HIS A 331 15.97 -1.34 -14.86
N LEU A 332 14.91 -0.65 -14.43
CA LEU A 332 15.00 0.45 -13.47
C LEU A 332 14.64 0.01 -12.05
N PHE A 333 13.66 -0.86 -11.86
CA PHE A 333 13.24 -1.33 -10.53
C PHE A 333 13.81 -2.68 -10.15
N HIS A 334 14.77 -3.18 -10.93
CA HIS A 334 15.55 -4.37 -10.58
C HIS A 334 14.67 -5.62 -10.38
N ASP A 335 13.61 -5.78 -11.18
CA ASP A 335 12.67 -6.92 -11.17
C ASP A 335 11.93 -7.14 -9.82
N ILE A 336 11.88 -6.14 -8.93
CA ILE A 336 11.22 -6.30 -7.63
C ILE A 336 9.72 -6.54 -7.77
N ILE A 337 9.08 -5.99 -8.81
CA ILE A 337 7.64 -6.12 -9.03
C ILE A 337 7.31 -7.53 -9.51
N GLY A 338 8.11 -8.06 -10.45
CA GLY A 338 7.92 -9.38 -11.07
C GLY A 338 8.49 -10.57 -10.30
N THR A 339 9.18 -10.35 -9.18
CA THR A 339 9.79 -11.41 -8.37
C THR A 339 9.50 -11.28 -6.87
N HIS A 340 8.43 -10.58 -6.51
CA HIS A 340 8.10 -10.27 -5.12
C HIS A 340 7.77 -11.50 -4.27
N VAL A 341 7.14 -12.52 -4.86
CA VAL A 341 6.90 -13.80 -4.17
C VAL A 341 8.22 -14.46 -3.76
N CYS A 342 9.20 -14.48 -4.67
CA CYS A 342 10.55 -14.97 -4.36
C CYS A 342 11.21 -14.12 -3.29
N HIS A 343 11.05 -12.80 -3.37
CA HIS A 343 11.59 -11.88 -2.39
C HIS A 343 11.04 -12.14 -0.98
N HIS A 344 9.73 -12.39 -0.79
CA HIS A 344 9.18 -12.72 0.53
C HIS A 344 9.63 -14.07 1.07
N LEU A 345 9.69 -15.09 0.21
CA LEU A 345 10.17 -16.42 0.60
C LEU A 345 11.64 -16.42 0.99
N VAL A 346 12.47 -15.72 0.21
CA VAL A 346 13.93 -15.74 0.33
C VAL A 346 14.53 -14.38 -0.06
N SER A 347 14.30 -13.35 0.77
CA SER A 347 14.75 -11.97 0.52
C SER A 347 16.27 -11.78 0.46
N THR A 348 17.06 -12.82 0.75
CA THR A 348 18.53 -12.79 0.67
C THR A 348 19.07 -13.14 -0.72
N ILE A 349 18.22 -13.59 -1.64
CA ILE A 349 18.60 -13.81 -3.04
C ILE A 349 18.75 -12.43 -3.70
N PRO A 350 19.90 -12.15 -4.35
CA PRO A 350 20.07 -10.90 -5.10
C PRO A 350 19.04 -10.80 -6.21
N PHE A 351 18.44 -9.62 -6.40
CA PHE A 351 17.46 -9.34 -7.46
C PHE A 351 17.83 -9.91 -8.84
N TYR A 352 19.10 -9.85 -9.24
CA TYR A 352 19.56 -10.36 -10.54
C TYR A 352 19.63 -11.91 -10.65
N HIS A 353 19.28 -12.62 -9.59
CA HIS A 353 19.03 -14.05 -9.55
C HIS A 353 17.57 -14.38 -9.17
N ALA A 354 16.78 -13.39 -8.75
CA ALA A 354 15.40 -13.59 -8.30
C ALA A 354 14.50 -14.12 -9.42
N GLY A 355 14.69 -13.67 -10.66
CA GLY A 355 13.95 -14.17 -11.82
C GLY A 355 14.16 -15.67 -12.06
N GLU A 356 15.40 -16.15 -11.95
CA GLU A 356 15.73 -17.58 -12.05
C GLU A 356 15.15 -18.36 -10.87
N ALA A 357 15.39 -17.89 -9.64
CA ALA A 357 14.88 -18.53 -8.42
C ALA A 357 13.35 -18.66 -8.44
N SER A 358 12.64 -17.64 -8.94
CA SER A 358 11.18 -17.65 -9.09
C SER A 358 10.70 -18.80 -9.97
N GLN A 359 11.42 -19.18 -11.03
CA GLN A 359 11.04 -20.31 -11.89
C GLN A 359 11.13 -21.65 -11.15
N HIS A 360 12.04 -21.78 -10.19
CA HIS A 360 12.16 -22.98 -9.36
C HIS A 360 11.10 -22.99 -8.26
N ILE A 361 10.86 -21.85 -7.63
CA ILE A 361 9.81 -21.67 -6.61
C ILE A 361 8.42 -22.00 -7.18
N LYS A 362 8.11 -21.55 -8.41
CA LYS A 362 6.85 -21.85 -9.11
C LYS A 362 6.55 -23.34 -9.19
N LYS A 363 7.58 -24.19 -9.38
CA LYS A 363 7.42 -25.64 -9.48
C LYS A 363 7.01 -26.28 -8.15
N VAL A 364 7.44 -25.71 -7.02
CA VAL A 364 7.09 -26.18 -5.68
C VAL A 364 5.71 -25.65 -5.26
N MET A 365 5.46 -24.36 -5.49
CA MET A 365 4.21 -23.72 -5.07
C MET A 365 3.00 -24.14 -5.91
N GLY A 366 3.20 -24.49 -7.19
CA GLY A 366 2.13 -24.89 -8.10
C GLY A 366 1.02 -23.84 -8.16
N GLN A 367 -0.20 -24.26 -7.86
CA GLN A 367 -1.41 -23.40 -7.88
C GLN A 367 -1.38 -22.24 -6.86
N HIS A 368 -0.52 -22.32 -5.84
CA HIS A 368 -0.39 -21.27 -4.82
C HIS A 368 0.51 -20.11 -5.27
N TYR A 369 1.27 -20.27 -6.37
CA TYR A 369 2.03 -19.14 -6.92
C TYR A 369 1.10 -18.15 -7.59
N LYS A 370 1.12 -16.90 -7.16
CA LYS A 370 0.23 -15.86 -7.65
C LYS A 370 1.01 -14.83 -8.44
N ALA A 371 0.53 -14.58 -9.66
CA ALA A 371 1.05 -13.55 -10.55
C ALA A 371 -0.07 -12.98 -11.41
N ASP A 372 -0.07 -11.67 -11.58
CA ASP A 372 -0.94 -10.96 -12.53
C ASP A 372 -0.08 -10.05 -13.41
N VAL A 373 0.43 -10.66 -14.49
CA VAL A 373 1.31 -10.02 -15.48
C VAL A 373 0.55 -9.52 -16.71
N LYS A 374 -0.77 -9.76 -16.78
CA LYS A 374 -1.61 -9.38 -17.92
C LYS A 374 -2.36 -8.08 -17.68
N THR A 375 -2.71 -7.79 -16.43
CA THR A 375 -3.39 -6.54 -16.08
C THR A 375 -2.38 -5.40 -16.03
N PRO A 376 -2.58 -4.29 -16.77
CA PRO A 376 -1.71 -3.12 -16.66
C PRO A 376 -1.63 -2.62 -15.21
N PHE A 377 -0.44 -2.25 -14.75
CA PHE A 377 -0.17 -1.90 -13.35
C PHE A 377 -1.19 -0.92 -12.76
N TRP A 378 -1.47 0.19 -13.43
CA TRP A 378 -2.43 1.18 -12.93
C TRP A 378 -3.89 0.72 -13.01
N THR A 379 -4.22 -0.18 -13.93
CA THR A 379 -5.54 -0.83 -13.97
C THR A 379 -5.70 -1.78 -12.78
N ALA A 380 -4.68 -2.57 -12.45
CA ALA A 380 -4.67 -3.41 -11.25
C ALA A 380 -4.77 -2.54 -9.98
N PHE A 381 -4.02 -1.43 -9.92
CA PHE A 381 -4.06 -0.50 -8.78
C PHE A 381 -5.47 0.03 -8.56
N TRP A 382 -6.10 0.53 -9.62
CA TRP A 382 -7.46 1.05 -9.58
C TRP A 382 -8.50 -0.02 -9.22
N ARG A 383 -8.38 -1.22 -9.80
CA ARG A 383 -9.23 -2.36 -9.49
C ARG A 383 -9.15 -2.67 -8.00
N ASN A 384 -7.94 -2.93 -7.50
CA ASN A 384 -7.71 -3.41 -6.14
C ASN A 384 -8.08 -2.36 -5.08
N GLN A 385 -7.87 -1.07 -5.35
CA GLN A 385 -8.37 -0.01 -4.46
C GLN A 385 -9.89 0.00 -4.30
N ARG A 386 -10.62 -0.45 -5.32
CA ARG A 386 -12.08 -0.48 -5.30
C ARG A 386 -12.64 -1.83 -4.81
N THR A 387 -11.94 -2.92 -5.04
CA THR A 387 -12.41 -4.27 -4.70
C THR A 387 -11.96 -4.72 -3.31
N CYS A 388 -10.72 -4.46 -2.92
CA CYS A 388 -10.14 -4.96 -1.66
C CYS A 388 -10.42 -3.99 -0.49
N LYS A 389 -11.65 -3.99 0.05
CA LYS A 389 -12.05 -3.04 1.10
C LYS A 389 -11.76 -3.54 2.52
N PHE A 390 -12.14 -4.78 2.79
CA PHE A 390 -11.90 -5.43 4.08
C PHE A 390 -11.72 -6.93 3.84
N VAL A 391 -11.32 -7.64 4.89
CA VAL A 391 -11.23 -9.10 4.86
C VAL A 391 -12.20 -9.72 5.87
N GLU A 392 -12.72 -10.90 5.51
CA GLU A 392 -13.52 -11.76 6.38
C GLU A 392 -13.36 -13.22 5.98
N GLU A 393 -13.73 -14.15 6.88
CA GLU A 393 -13.76 -15.58 6.54
C GLU A 393 -14.86 -15.85 5.51
N SER A 394 -14.75 -16.93 4.73
CA SER A 394 -15.86 -17.34 3.85
C SER A 394 -17.07 -17.78 4.67
N GLU A 395 -18.26 -17.71 4.08
CA GLU A 395 -19.51 -18.18 4.70
C GLU A 395 -19.40 -19.69 5.00
N GLY A 396 -19.72 -20.10 6.23
CA GLY A 396 -19.60 -21.49 6.69
C GLY A 396 -18.17 -21.92 7.06
N MET A 397 -17.18 -21.02 6.98
CA MET A 397 -15.78 -21.26 7.36
C MET A 397 -15.39 -20.46 8.62
N GLU A 398 -16.35 -20.15 9.49
CA GLU A 398 -16.10 -19.38 10.72
C GLU A 398 -15.13 -20.10 11.65
N GLY A 399 -14.14 -19.37 12.17
CA GLY A 399 -13.12 -19.90 13.07
C GLY A 399 -11.97 -20.61 12.37
N SER A 400 -11.99 -20.71 11.04
CA SER A 400 -10.91 -21.29 10.23
C SER A 400 -9.59 -20.53 10.31
N GLY A 401 -9.65 -19.23 10.61
CA GLY A 401 -8.51 -18.34 10.62
C GLY A 401 -7.97 -17.93 9.26
N VAL A 402 -8.73 -18.14 8.17
CA VAL A 402 -8.39 -17.70 6.81
C VAL A 402 -9.37 -16.61 6.36
N PHE A 403 -8.83 -15.41 6.15
CA PHE A 403 -9.58 -14.22 5.75
C PHE A 403 -9.30 -13.90 4.29
N MET A 404 -10.35 -13.55 3.55
CA MET A 404 -10.27 -13.19 2.14
C MET A 404 -10.87 -11.81 1.94
N TYR A 405 -10.37 -11.07 0.95
CA TYR A 405 -10.93 -9.76 0.63
C TYR A 405 -12.39 -9.86 0.23
N ARG A 406 -13.15 -8.86 0.65
CA ARG A 406 -14.55 -8.61 0.29
C ARG A 406 -14.78 -7.12 0.10
N ASN A 407 -15.92 -6.80 -0.50
CA ASN A 407 -16.47 -5.46 -0.54
C ASN A 407 -17.98 -5.53 -0.28
N LEU A 408 -18.57 -4.39 0.10
CA LEU A 408 -20.02 -4.29 0.30
C LEU A 408 -20.77 -4.02 -1.01
N TYR A 409 -20.07 -3.79 -2.11
CA TYR A 409 -20.69 -3.50 -3.40
C TYR A 409 -21.06 -4.81 -4.10
N LYS A 410 -22.32 -4.98 -4.50
CA LYS A 410 -22.73 -6.19 -5.24
C LYS A 410 -22.27 -6.11 -6.70
N ARG A 411 -20.98 -6.30 -6.95
CA ARG A 411 -20.42 -6.41 -8.30
C ARG A 411 -20.68 -7.79 -8.87
N GLU A 412 -21.06 -7.83 -10.14
CA GLU A 412 -21.34 -9.08 -10.85
C GLU A 412 -20.08 -9.94 -10.92
N GLY A 413 -20.22 -11.23 -10.57
CA GLY A 413 -19.13 -12.21 -10.58
C GLY A 413 -18.19 -12.19 -9.37
N GLU A 414 -18.41 -11.32 -8.38
CA GLU A 414 -17.63 -11.31 -7.13
C GLU A 414 -18.37 -12.02 -6.00
N VAL A 415 -17.62 -12.71 -5.13
CA VAL A 415 -18.16 -13.28 -3.90
C VAL A 415 -18.54 -12.14 -2.96
N HIS A 416 -19.82 -12.05 -2.66
CA HIS A 416 -20.35 -11.01 -1.79
C HIS A 416 -19.91 -11.21 -0.34
N ALA A 417 -19.87 -10.09 0.36
CA ALA A 417 -19.72 -10.11 1.80
C ALA A 417 -20.90 -10.89 2.44
N LYS A 418 -20.64 -11.63 3.53
CA LYS A 418 -21.68 -12.28 4.34
C LYS A 418 -22.88 -11.37 4.59
N ASP A 419 -24.09 -11.91 4.46
CA ASP A 419 -25.30 -11.24 4.89
C ASP A 419 -25.43 -11.36 6.41
N LEU A 420 -25.23 -10.24 7.12
CA LEU A 420 -25.38 -10.17 8.57
C LEU A 420 -26.79 -9.76 9.00
N THR A 421 -27.71 -9.59 8.04
CA THR A 421 -29.07 -9.08 8.27
C THR A 421 -30.12 -10.19 8.28
N ASN A 422 -29.70 -11.45 8.13
CA ASN A 422 -30.58 -12.62 8.04
C ASN A 422 -31.72 -12.41 7.02
N GLY A 423 -31.44 -11.81 5.86
CA GLY A 423 -32.43 -11.52 4.82
C GLY A 423 -33.34 -10.32 5.08
N GLN A 424 -33.22 -9.60 6.20
CA GLN A 424 -34.03 -8.39 6.47
C GLN A 424 -33.77 -7.28 5.45
N ALA A 425 -32.56 -7.21 4.88
CA ALA A 425 -32.22 -6.27 3.82
C ALA A 425 -33.00 -6.51 2.52
N ASP A 426 -33.21 -7.78 2.15
CA ASP A 426 -33.97 -8.13 0.94
C ASP A 426 -35.48 -7.93 1.15
N ILE A 427 -35.98 -8.18 2.38
CA ILE A 427 -37.37 -7.87 2.78
C ILE A 427 -37.65 -6.37 2.75
N ALA A 428 -36.70 -5.53 3.18
CA ALA A 428 -36.82 -4.07 3.08
C ALA A 428 -36.86 -3.56 1.63
N LYS A 429 -36.10 -4.21 0.72
CA LYS A 429 -36.10 -3.88 -0.72
C LYS A 429 -37.38 -4.33 -1.44
N GLU A 430 -37.94 -5.47 -1.08
CA GLU A 430 -39.22 -5.94 -1.64
C GLU A 430 -40.40 -5.12 -1.12
N SER A 431 -40.43 -4.77 0.16
CA SER A 431 -41.47 -3.91 0.74
C SER A 431 -41.43 -2.47 0.21
N GLY A 432 -40.26 -1.95 -0.16
CA GLY A 432 -40.10 -0.66 -0.84
C GLY A 432 -40.59 -0.63 -2.30
N LYS A 433 -40.67 -1.78 -2.99
CA LYS A 433 -41.27 -1.88 -4.33
C LYS A 433 -42.80 -2.00 -4.29
N SER A 434 -43.40 -2.34 -3.14
CA SER A 434 -44.85 -2.53 -2.98
C SER A 434 -45.66 -1.22 -2.89
N THR A 435 -45.02 -0.05 -2.79
CA THR A 435 -45.72 1.26 -2.68
C THR A 435 -45.61 2.13 -3.92
N ALA A 436 -44.97 1.65 -5.00
CA ALA A 436 -44.95 2.37 -6.28
C ALA A 436 -46.26 2.18 -7.07
N SER A 437 -47.38 2.68 -6.53
CA SER A 437 -48.62 2.85 -7.28
C SER A 437 -48.85 4.36 -7.53
N LYS A 438 -48.75 4.73 -8.81
CA LYS A 438 -49.27 5.94 -9.48
C LYS A 438 -48.97 7.30 -8.83
N ALA A 439 -47.94 7.96 -9.38
CA ALA A 439 -48.00 9.39 -9.65
C ALA A 439 -47.40 9.67 -11.05
N ALA A 440 -48.14 10.43 -11.85
CA ALA A 440 -47.87 10.76 -13.25
C ALA A 440 -46.70 11.78 -13.39
N PRO A 441 -46.10 11.95 -14.59
CA PRO A 441 -44.81 12.59 -14.76
C PRO A 441 -44.94 14.11 -14.90
N VAL A 442 -44.04 14.86 -14.25
CA VAL A 442 -43.88 16.30 -14.52
C VAL A 442 -42.40 16.63 -14.71
N GLY A 443 -42.06 16.90 -15.97
CA GLY A 443 -41.33 18.08 -16.43
C GLY A 443 -39.95 18.41 -15.85
N SER A 444 -38.95 18.36 -16.74
CA SER A 444 -37.63 18.98 -16.59
C SER A 444 -37.68 20.48 -16.25
N MET A 445 -36.77 20.97 -15.39
CA MET A 445 -36.13 22.30 -15.46
C MET A 445 -34.98 22.31 -14.43
N ALA A 446 -33.71 22.39 -14.84
CA ALA A 446 -32.97 23.59 -15.23
C ALA A 446 -32.63 24.52 -14.04
N THR A 447 -31.33 24.56 -13.77
CA THR A 447 -30.49 25.52 -13.06
C THR A 447 -31.08 26.93 -12.86
N ALA A 448 -31.07 27.41 -11.61
CA ALA A 448 -31.03 28.85 -11.33
C ALA A 448 -30.23 29.12 -10.05
N MET A 449 -29.11 29.82 -10.21
CA MET A 449 -28.46 30.57 -9.14
C MET A 449 -29.39 31.68 -8.67
N SER A 450 -29.55 31.86 -7.35
CA SER A 450 -30.04 33.12 -6.80
C SER A 450 -29.18 33.57 -5.62
N THR A 451 -28.61 34.75 -5.79
CA THR A 451 -28.05 35.62 -4.75
C THR A 451 -29.12 36.01 -3.73
N SER A 452 -28.80 35.93 -2.44
CA SER A 452 -29.43 36.82 -1.45
C SER A 452 -28.39 37.26 -0.42
N ARG A 453 -28.01 38.55 -0.53
CA ARG A 453 -27.38 39.31 0.55
C ARG A 453 -28.33 39.27 1.75
N ASN A 454 -27.80 38.99 2.94
CA ASN A 454 -28.47 39.43 4.16
C ASN A 454 -27.46 40.05 5.13
N ILE A 455 -27.80 41.26 5.52
CA ILE A 455 -27.07 42.18 6.39
C ILE A 455 -27.41 41.81 7.83
N ASN A 456 -26.41 41.39 8.61
CA ASN A 456 -26.19 41.78 10.01
C ASN A 456 -25.11 40.91 10.65
N ALA A 457 -23.89 41.45 10.67
CA ALA A 457 -22.78 40.92 11.45
C ALA A 457 -22.93 41.35 12.91
N GLY A 458 -23.27 40.39 13.78
CA GLY A 458 -23.24 40.53 15.24
C GLY A 458 -22.36 39.44 15.84
N ARG A 459 -21.09 39.77 16.05
CA ARG A 459 -20.03 39.06 16.80
C ARG A 459 -20.54 38.02 17.81
N ARG A 460 -20.16 36.75 17.63
CA ARG A 460 -19.92 35.80 18.74
C ARG A 460 -18.48 35.28 18.65
N LEU A 461 -17.65 35.78 19.56
CA LEU A 461 -16.27 35.36 19.78
C LEU A 461 -16.23 34.02 20.52
N SER A 462 -15.27 33.17 20.18
CA SER A 462 -15.05 31.86 20.79
C SER A 462 -14.61 31.99 22.27
N GLN A 463 -15.08 31.05 23.09
CA GLN A 463 -14.81 30.96 24.54
C GLN A 463 -13.32 30.88 24.91
N SER A 464 -12.41 30.64 23.95
CA SER A 464 -10.96 30.60 24.17
C SER A 464 -10.31 31.97 24.40
N VAL A 465 -10.98 33.08 24.07
CA VAL A 465 -10.47 34.44 24.25
C VAL A 465 -10.77 35.00 25.65
N GLN A 466 -11.84 34.54 26.29
CA GLN A 466 -12.23 35.01 27.64
C GLN A 466 -11.34 34.47 28.76
N GLU A 467 -10.72 33.29 28.60
CA GLU A 467 -9.86 32.73 29.64
C GLU A 467 -8.45 33.35 29.67
N ARG A 468 -7.92 33.82 28.53
CA ARG A 468 -6.58 34.43 28.46
C ARG A 468 -6.52 35.85 29.02
N ALA A 469 -7.64 36.58 29.05
CA ALA A 469 -7.72 37.92 29.64
C ALA A 469 -7.70 37.91 31.18
N LYS A 470 -7.99 36.78 31.83
CA LYS A 470 -7.94 36.65 33.31
C LYS A 470 -6.52 36.43 33.87
N ALA A 471 -5.54 36.12 33.02
CA ALA A 471 -4.19 35.72 33.46
C ALA A 471 -3.11 36.83 33.32
N GLY A 472 -3.45 38.04 32.85
CA GLY A 472 -2.55 39.20 32.88
C GLY A 472 -1.24 39.07 32.09
N LEU A 473 -1.17 38.19 31.09
CA LEU A 473 0.03 38.00 30.26
C LEU A 473 -0.02 38.88 29.00
N PRO A 474 1.04 39.65 28.66
CA PRO A 474 1.06 40.49 27.47
C PRO A 474 1.12 39.65 26.17
N LEU A 475 0.47 40.17 25.11
CA LEU A 475 0.44 39.56 23.78
C LEU A 475 1.76 39.84 23.04
N LEU A 476 2.42 38.77 22.60
CA LEU A 476 3.59 38.77 21.70
C LEU A 476 3.19 39.24 20.29
N ALA A 477 3.00 40.55 20.12
CA ALA A 477 2.81 41.18 18.81
C ALA A 477 3.50 42.56 18.69
N GLU A 478 4.50 42.84 19.53
CA GLU A 478 5.38 44.01 19.43
C GLU A 478 6.86 43.60 19.58
N VAL A 479 7.40 42.80 18.63
CA VAL A 479 8.87 42.63 18.45
C VAL A 479 9.22 42.34 16.98
N LEU A 480 8.62 43.05 16.01
CA LEU A 480 9.11 43.04 14.61
C LEU A 480 8.95 44.41 13.96
N ALA A 481 9.56 45.41 14.60
CA ALA A 481 9.92 46.67 13.97
C ALA A 481 11.27 47.13 14.56
N GLU A 482 12.34 46.44 14.13
CA GLU A 482 13.72 46.96 14.00
C GLU A 482 14.53 46.01 13.12
#